data_AF-A0A0K6I7N2-F1
#
_entry.id   AF-A0A0K6I7N2-F1
#
_cell.length_a   1.000
_cell.length_b   1.000
_cell.length_c   1.000
_cell.angle_alpha   90.00
_cell.angle_beta   90.00
_cell.angle_gamma   90.00
#
_symmetry.space_group_name_H-M   'P 1'
#
loop_
_entity.id
_entity.type
_entity.pdbx_description
1 polymer ?
#
loop_
_entity_poly.entity_id
_entity_poly.type
_entity_poly.pdbx_seq_one_letter_code
_entity_poly.pdbx_strand_id
1 'polypeptide(L)'
;MVTSPRRAFAGTGRNPIPSTPDSLPDWLQVPYSGQYQAEHPPIISRELWDSVHAILETNGRVRDNTKRAKVLYLLKGVVFGNDGRALSPWHTTKKNGRRYRYYVPQRDAKEHAGASGLPRLPAAELESAVLDQLRALLRAPNLLGDMLPQAIKLDPTLDEAKITVAMTRLDAIWDQLFPAEQTRIVKLLVEKVIVSPNDLEVRLRANGIERLVLELRPEPVEQVEEAMA
;
A
#
# COMPACT_ATOMS: atom_id res chain seq x y z
N MET A 1 66.82 -49.59 -29.29
CA MET A 1 65.61 -48.90 -28.81
C MET A 1 65.98 -48.25 -27.47
N VAL A 2 66.55 -47.03 -27.47
CA VAL A 2 65.87 -45.69 -27.44
C VAL A 2 65.26 -45.43 -26.05
N THR A 3 65.99 -44.74 -25.13
CA THR A 3 65.84 -43.30 -24.72
C THR A 3 64.83 -43.14 -23.56
N SER A 4 64.97 -42.41 -22.44
CA SER A 4 65.90 -41.43 -21.83
C SER A 4 65.56 -41.36 -20.31
N PRO A 5 66.40 -40.76 -19.42
CA PRO A 5 66.13 -40.64 -18.00
C PRO A 5 65.36 -39.36 -17.60
N ARG A 6 64.66 -39.43 -16.45
CA ARG A 6 63.89 -38.32 -15.83
C ARG A 6 64.83 -37.24 -15.28
N ARG A 7 64.55 -35.97 -15.62
CA ARG A 7 65.22 -34.77 -15.09
C ARG A 7 64.39 -34.15 -13.96
N ALA A 8 65.04 -33.87 -12.84
CA ALA A 8 64.53 -33.02 -11.77
C ALA A 8 64.67 -31.53 -12.14
N PHE A 9 63.75 -30.69 -11.68
CA PHE A 9 63.90 -29.24 -11.72
C PHE A 9 63.76 -28.64 -10.32
N ALA A 10 64.72 -27.80 -9.99
CA ALA A 10 64.95 -27.11 -8.74
C ALA A 10 63.98 -25.92 -8.54
N GLY A 11 63.82 -25.50 -7.28
CA GLY A 11 62.92 -24.45 -6.86
C GLY A 11 63.46 -23.02 -6.97
N THR A 12 62.61 -22.07 -6.57
CA THR A 12 62.89 -20.66 -6.24
C THR A 12 61.55 -20.14 -5.67
N GLY A 13 61.40 -19.80 -4.38
CA GLY A 13 61.94 -18.61 -3.72
C GLY A 13 60.73 -17.74 -3.33
N ARG A 14 60.29 -17.81 -2.06
CA ARG A 14 59.23 -16.94 -1.51
C ARG A 14 59.83 -15.53 -1.36
N ASN A 15 59.23 -14.53 -2.02
CA ASN A 15 59.60 -13.13 -1.78
C ASN A 15 58.94 -12.60 -0.48
N PRO A 16 59.67 -11.83 0.34
CA PRO A 16 59.13 -11.26 1.58
C PRO A 16 58.24 -10.04 1.31
N ILE A 17 57.23 -9.84 2.16
CA ILE A 17 56.37 -8.65 2.16
C ILE A 17 57.11 -7.52 2.90
N PRO A 18 57.33 -6.33 2.31
CA PRO A 18 57.86 -5.20 3.04
C PRO A 18 56.79 -4.53 3.92
N SER A 19 57.21 -4.17 5.13
CA SER A 19 56.45 -3.51 6.19
C SER A 19 56.53 -1.98 6.10
N THR A 20 55.37 -1.32 6.25
CA THR A 20 55.12 0.14 6.48
C THR A 20 55.15 1.09 5.24
N PRO A 21 54.43 2.24 5.26
CA PRO A 21 53.40 2.54 4.28
C PRO A 21 53.60 3.94 3.68
N ASP A 22 54.28 4.05 2.55
CA ASP A 22 54.30 5.29 1.80
C ASP A 22 54.54 4.96 0.34
N SER A 23 53.76 5.57 -0.55
CA SER A 23 53.73 5.39 -2.02
C SER A 23 53.08 4.10 -2.54
N LEU A 24 51.75 4.02 -2.45
CA LEU A 24 50.99 3.25 -3.45
C LEU A 24 51.04 4.02 -4.79
N PRO A 25 51.28 3.34 -5.93
CA PRO A 25 51.39 4.00 -7.24
C PRO A 25 50.04 4.52 -7.74
N ASP A 26 50.06 5.65 -8.46
CA ASP A 26 48.89 6.44 -8.93
C ASP A 26 47.77 5.63 -9.62
N TRP A 27 48.08 4.48 -10.21
CA TRP A 27 47.08 3.63 -10.88
C TRP A 27 46.13 2.88 -9.91
N LEU A 28 46.39 2.92 -8.59
CA LEU A 28 45.45 2.41 -7.58
C LEU A 28 44.48 3.49 -7.04
N GLN A 29 44.57 4.73 -7.51
CA GLN A 29 43.66 5.84 -7.19
C GLN A 29 42.79 6.21 -8.39
N VAL A 30 41.94 5.28 -8.83
CA VAL A 30 40.83 5.64 -9.72
C VAL A 30 39.60 5.89 -8.86
N PRO A 31 39.09 7.13 -8.73
CA PRO A 31 37.80 7.36 -8.10
C PRO A 31 36.74 6.69 -8.96
N TYR A 32 36.23 5.55 -8.52
CA TYR A 32 35.10 4.87 -9.17
C TYR A 32 33.81 5.65 -8.88
N SER A 33 33.62 6.74 -9.60
CA SER A 33 32.35 7.49 -9.62
C SER A 33 32.30 8.42 -10.83
N GLY A 34 32.07 7.85 -12.02
CA GLY A 34 31.86 8.61 -13.24
C GLY A 34 30.87 7.92 -14.15
N GLN A 35 29.78 8.61 -14.51
CA GLN A 35 28.87 8.18 -15.56
C GLN A 35 29.64 8.17 -16.88
N TYR A 36 29.71 7.03 -17.57
CA TYR A 36 30.37 6.93 -18.87
C TYR A 36 29.43 7.43 -19.97
N GLN A 37 29.93 8.32 -20.83
CA GLN A 37 29.21 8.75 -22.03
C GLN A 37 29.22 7.62 -23.05
N ALA A 38 28.04 7.08 -23.37
CA ALA A 38 27.92 6.02 -24.35
C ALA A 38 28.24 6.58 -25.76
N GLU A 39 29.06 5.85 -26.54
CA GLU A 39 29.42 6.20 -27.92
C GLU A 39 28.25 6.10 -28.90
N HIS A 40 27.14 5.46 -28.50
CA HIS A 40 25.96 5.29 -29.33
C HIS A 40 24.90 6.37 -29.06
N PRO A 41 24.16 6.82 -30.08
CA PRO A 41 23.01 7.68 -29.89
C PRO A 41 21.97 7.01 -28.98
N PRO A 42 21.29 7.79 -28.13
CA PRO A 42 20.35 7.24 -27.16
C PRO A 42 19.21 6.50 -27.87
N ILE A 43 18.96 5.27 -27.42
CA ILE A 43 17.90 4.41 -27.99
C ILE A 43 16.51 4.94 -27.61
N ILE A 44 16.40 5.62 -26.45
CA ILE A 44 15.16 6.12 -25.88
C ILE A 44 15.38 7.56 -25.42
N SER A 45 14.34 8.40 -25.52
CA SER A 45 14.42 9.79 -25.06
C SER A 45 14.66 9.87 -23.54
N ARG A 46 15.35 10.93 -23.11
CA ARG A 46 15.64 11.15 -21.70
C ARG A 46 14.36 11.34 -20.88
N GLU A 47 13.39 12.05 -21.44
CA GLU A 47 12.07 12.25 -20.82
C GLU A 47 11.34 10.92 -20.55
N LEU A 48 11.38 9.99 -21.52
CA LEU A 48 10.76 8.68 -21.36
C LEU A 48 11.53 7.85 -20.32
N TRP A 49 12.87 7.90 -20.35
CA TRP A 49 13.72 7.25 -19.35
C TRP A 49 13.42 7.74 -17.93
N ASP A 50 13.38 9.05 -17.73
CA ASP A 50 13.12 9.67 -16.43
C ASP A 50 11.70 9.36 -15.95
N SER A 51 10.70 9.35 -16.85
CA SER A 51 9.32 8.97 -16.52
C SER A 51 9.21 7.51 -16.05
N VAL A 52 9.92 6.58 -16.69
CA VAL A 52 9.95 5.17 -16.30
C VAL A 52 10.70 5.00 -14.99
N HIS A 53 11.80 5.72 -14.80
CA HIS A 53 12.54 5.71 -13.54
C HIS A 53 11.71 6.27 -12.38
N ALA A 54 10.94 7.34 -12.57
CA ALA A 54 10.00 7.83 -11.56
C ALA A 54 8.92 6.78 -11.20
N ILE A 55 8.44 6.01 -12.17
CA ILE A 55 7.50 4.90 -11.94
C ILE A 55 8.18 3.73 -11.21
N LEU A 56 9.46 3.45 -11.48
CA LEU A 56 10.24 2.37 -10.87
C LEU A 56 10.74 2.72 -9.46
N GLU A 57 11.03 3.99 -9.18
CA GLU A 57 11.33 4.51 -7.84
C GLU A 57 10.14 4.38 -6.90
N THR A 58 8.92 4.32 -7.43
CA THR A 58 7.75 3.96 -6.64
C THR A 58 7.91 2.54 -6.09
N ASN A 59 8.02 2.42 -4.77
CA ASN A 59 8.21 1.17 -4.02
C ASN A 59 7.62 -0.08 -4.72
N GLY A 60 8.48 -0.91 -5.31
CA GLY A 60 8.07 -2.14 -6.01
C GLY A 60 7.18 -3.05 -5.15
N ARG A 61 7.42 -3.08 -3.83
CA ARG A 61 6.61 -3.78 -2.83
C ARG A 61 5.18 -3.26 -2.72
N VAL A 62 4.95 -1.95 -2.87
CA VAL A 62 3.62 -1.34 -2.88
C VAL A 62 2.88 -1.73 -4.17
N ARG A 63 3.57 -1.68 -5.31
CA ARG A 63 2.99 -2.03 -6.62
C ARG A 63 2.60 -3.49 -6.72
N ASP A 64 3.47 -4.39 -6.26
CA ASP A 64 3.26 -5.83 -6.30
C ASP A 64 2.12 -6.26 -5.36
N ASN A 65 1.98 -5.60 -4.21
CA ASN A 65 0.90 -5.83 -3.26
C ASN A 65 -0.49 -5.39 -3.77
N THR A 66 -0.53 -4.40 -4.67
CA THR A 66 -1.76 -3.92 -5.34
C THR A 66 -2.14 -4.81 -6.52
N LYS A 67 -1.17 -5.19 -7.37
CA LYS A 67 -1.42 -6.04 -8.56
C LYS A 67 -1.70 -7.50 -8.22
N ARG A 68 -1.14 -8.05 -7.13
CA ARG A 68 -1.40 -9.44 -6.69
C ARG A 68 -2.77 -9.64 -6.03
N ALA A 69 -3.50 -8.57 -5.71
CA ALA A 69 -4.80 -8.66 -5.04
C ALA A 69 -5.92 -9.06 -6.01
N LYS A 70 -5.87 -10.31 -6.52
CA LYS A 70 -7.00 -10.94 -7.23
C LYS A 70 -8.19 -11.23 -6.29
N VAL A 71 -7.96 -11.11 -4.97
CA VAL A 71 -8.97 -11.18 -3.91
C VAL A 71 -8.95 -9.84 -3.19
N LEU A 72 -10.04 -9.08 -3.33
CA LEU A 72 -10.20 -7.79 -2.68
C LEU A 72 -10.56 -8.02 -1.21
N TYR A 73 -9.77 -7.38 -0.35
CA TYR A 73 -9.98 -7.28 1.09
C TYR A 73 -10.23 -5.80 1.36
N LEU A 74 -11.46 -5.47 1.72
CA LEU A 74 -11.92 -4.10 1.88
C LEU A 74 -11.08 -3.37 2.93
N LEU A 75 -10.83 -4.05 4.05
CA LEU A 75 -10.16 -3.48 5.21
C LEU A 75 -8.64 -3.71 5.22
N LYS A 76 -8.04 -4.07 4.07
CA LYS A 76 -6.60 -4.32 4.01
C LYS A 76 -5.80 -3.08 4.38
N GLY A 77 -5.03 -3.18 5.47
CA GLY A 77 -4.16 -2.12 5.97
C GLY A 77 -4.82 -1.16 6.96
N VAL A 78 -6.10 -1.33 7.27
CA VAL A 78 -6.82 -0.49 8.25
C VAL A 78 -7.27 -1.27 9.50
N VAL A 79 -7.24 -2.61 9.49
CA VAL A 79 -7.62 -3.44 10.66
C VAL A 79 -6.43 -3.71 11.57
N PHE A 80 -6.62 -3.50 12.86
CA PHE A 80 -5.67 -3.73 13.94
C PHE A 80 -6.34 -4.49 15.08
N GLY A 81 -5.57 -5.30 15.81
CA GLY A 81 -6.02 -5.89 17.06
C GLY A 81 -5.86 -4.93 18.23
N ASN A 82 -6.43 -5.28 19.38
CA ASN A 82 -6.18 -4.62 20.67
C ASN A 82 -4.68 -4.50 21.01
N ASP A 83 -3.86 -5.45 20.55
CA ASP A 83 -2.40 -5.47 20.67
C ASP A 83 -1.69 -4.36 19.87
N GLY A 84 -2.44 -3.54 19.12
CA GLY A 84 -1.91 -2.49 18.24
C GLY A 84 -1.26 -3.00 16.96
N ARG A 85 -1.20 -4.32 16.76
CA ARG A 85 -0.66 -4.96 15.55
C ARG A 85 -1.72 -5.09 14.46
N ALA A 86 -1.34 -4.89 13.21
CA ALA A 86 -2.24 -5.02 12.07
C ALA A 86 -2.66 -6.48 11.83
N LEU A 87 -3.90 -6.67 11.37
CA LEU A 87 -4.35 -7.99 10.90
C LEU A 87 -3.96 -8.16 9.44
N SER A 88 -3.44 -9.34 9.10
CA SER A 88 -3.02 -9.69 7.75
C SER A 88 -4.13 -10.45 7.03
N PRO A 89 -4.47 -10.10 5.77
CA PRO A 89 -5.43 -10.85 4.98
C PRO A 89 -4.88 -12.23 4.62
N TRP A 90 -5.67 -13.27 4.83
CA TRP A 90 -5.33 -14.66 4.56
C TRP A 90 -6.47 -15.37 3.85
N HIS A 91 -6.19 -16.13 2.80
CA HIS A 91 -7.21 -16.96 2.14
C HIS A 91 -6.76 -18.40 2.03
N THR A 92 -7.74 -19.31 1.98
CA THR A 92 -7.54 -20.71 1.63
C THR A 92 -8.52 -21.11 0.55
N THR A 93 -8.06 -21.90 -0.42
CA THR A 93 -8.91 -22.46 -1.47
C THR A 93 -9.03 -23.96 -1.23
N LYS A 94 -10.26 -24.46 -1.05
CA LYS A 94 -10.52 -25.90 -0.93
C LYS A 94 -10.51 -26.57 -2.31
N LYS A 95 -10.36 -27.90 -2.33
CA LYS A 95 -10.35 -28.72 -3.57
C LYS A 95 -11.61 -28.52 -4.44
N ASN A 96 -12.73 -28.12 -3.85
CA ASN A 96 -13.97 -27.80 -4.55
C ASN A 96 -14.00 -26.39 -5.18
N GLY A 97 -12.86 -25.68 -5.20
CA GLY A 97 -12.77 -24.32 -5.72
C GLY A 97 -13.30 -23.22 -4.80
N ARG A 98 -13.95 -23.56 -3.67
CA ARG A 98 -14.44 -22.56 -2.71
C ARG A 98 -13.28 -21.89 -1.99
N ARG A 99 -13.28 -20.56 -2.01
CA ARG A 99 -12.24 -19.72 -1.41
C ARG A 99 -12.77 -19.06 -0.15
N TYR A 100 -12.12 -19.34 0.98
CA TYR A 100 -12.43 -18.73 2.28
C TYR A 100 -11.44 -17.62 2.56
N ARG A 101 -11.92 -16.52 3.15
CA ARG A 101 -11.17 -15.29 3.39
C ARG A 101 -11.21 -14.95 4.88
N TYR A 102 -10.06 -14.64 5.44
CA TYR A 102 -9.90 -14.35 6.85
C TYR A 102 -8.95 -13.18 7.08
N TYR A 103 -9.11 -12.49 8.19
CA TYR A 103 -8.11 -11.61 8.78
C TYR A 103 -7.44 -12.33 9.93
N VAL A 104 -6.11 -12.44 9.87
CA VAL A 104 -5.31 -13.18 10.85
C VAL A 104 -4.47 -12.19 11.65
N PRO A 105 -4.54 -12.21 12.99
CA PRO A 105 -3.65 -11.43 13.84
C PRO A 105 -2.20 -11.74 13.54
N GLN A 106 -1.38 -10.73 13.27
CA GLN A 106 0.03 -10.95 12.92
C GLN A 106 0.85 -11.54 14.08
N ARG A 107 0.38 -11.33 15.31
CA ARG A 107 0.95 -11.94 16.52
C ARG A 107 0.85 -13.47 16.49
N ASP A 108 -0.30 -14.01 16.09
CA ASP A 108 -0.50 -15.45 15.96
C ASP A 108 0.43 -16.10 14.92
N ALA A 109 0.79 -15.35 13.88
CA ALA A 109 1.71 -15.81 12.85
C ALA A 109 3.20 -15.73 13.28
N LYS A 110 3.54 -14.85 14.21
CA LYS A 110 4.94 -14.59 14.63
C LYS A 110 5.34 -15.28 15.93
N GLU A 111 4.40 -15.41 16.87
CA GLU A 111 4.66 -15.96 18.21
C GLU A 111 4.15 -17.40 18.28
N HIS A 112 2.85 -17.57 18.52
CA HIS A 112 2.18 -18.88 18.52
C HIS A 112 0.68 -18.70 18.26
N ALA A 113 -0.01 -19.79 17.89
CA ALA A 113 -1.47 -19.74 17.72
C ALA A 113 -2.16 -19.25 19.01
N GLY A 114 -3.09 -18.31 18.87
CA GLY A 114 -3.82 -17.72 20.00
C GLY A 114 -3.04 -16.69 20.82
N ALA A 115 -1.81 -16.32 20.43
CA ALA A 115 -1.00 -15.34 21.16
C ALA A 115 -1.69 -13.97 21.28
N SER A 116 -2.48 -13.56 20.28
CA SER A 116 -3.27 -12.33 20.34
C SER A 116 -4.56 -12.42 21.16
N GLY A 117 -5.00 -13.63 21.52
CA GLY A 117 -6.33 -13.84 22.10
C GLY A 117 -7.49 -13.58 21.13
N LEU A 118 -7.21 -13.25 19.85
CA LEU A 118 -8.22 -13.05 18.82
C LEU A 118 -8.32 -14.29 17.92
N PRO A 119 -9.55 -14.75 17.58
CA PRO A 119 -9.72 -15.81 16.59
C PRO A 119 -9.35 -15.30 15.18
N ARG A 120 -9.22 -16.23 14.24
CA ARG A 120 -9.17 -15.88 12.81
C ARG A 120 -10.54 -15.33 12.41
N LEU A 121 -10.60 -14.07 12.00
CA LEU A 121 -11.85 -13.39 11.71
C LEU A 121 -12.28 -13.66 10.27
N PRO A 122 -13.51 -14.17 10.01
CA PRO A 122 -14.05 -14.27 8.66
C PRO A 122 -14.12 -12.89 8.02
N ALA A 123 -13.53 -12.74 6.82
CA ALA A 123 -13.49 -11.42 6.18
C ALA A 123 -14.90 -10.90 5.83
N ALA A 124 -15.82 -11.78 5.41
CA ALA A 124 -17.17 -11.37 5.06
C ALA A 124 -17.93 -10.75 6.25
N GLU A 125 -17.87 -11.40 7.42
CA GLU A 125 -18.56 -10.94 8.63
C GLU A 125 -17.93 -9.67 9.21
N LEU A 126 -16.59 -9.61 9.21
CA LEU A 126 -15.88 -8.42 9.70
C LEU A 126 -16.12 -7.22 8.78
N GLU A 127 -16.05 -7.42 7.46
CA GLU A 127 -16.29 -6.36 6.48
C GLU A 127 -17.74 -5.86 6.56
N SER A 128 -18.74 -6.75 6.65
CA SER A 128 -20.14 -6.34 6.81
C SER A 128 -20.36 -5.58 8.11
N ALA A 129 -19.80 -6.04 9.25
CA ALA A 129 -19.96 -5.37 10.53
C ALA A 129 -19.38 -3.94 10.51
N VAL A 130 -18.19 -3.76 9.92
CA VAL A 130 -17.59 -2.43 9.77
C VAL A 130 -18.43 -1.54 8.86
N LEU A 131 -18.95 -2.08 7.76
CA LEU A 131 -19.81 -1.32 6.84
C LEU A 131 -21.13 -0.90 7.50
N ASP A 132 -21.76 -1.80 8.26
CA ASP A 132 -23.01 -1.51 8.94
C ASP A 132 -22.81 -0.45 10.04
N GLN A 133 -21.71 -0.53 10.79
CA GLN A 133 -21.34 0.50 11.76
C GLN A 133 -21.05 1.83 11.07
N LEU A 134 -20.31 1.83 9.95
CA LEU A 134 -20.06 3.03 9.17
C LEU A 134 -21.37 3.66 8.67
N ARG A 135 -22.29 2.85 8.13
CA ARG A 135 -23.63 3.32 7.70
C ARG A 135 -24.43 3.90 8.86
N ALA A 136 -24.38 3.27 10.03
CA ALA A 136 -25.05 3.78 11.23
C ALA A 136 -24.47 5.14 11.68
N LEU A 137 -23.15 5.29 11.67
CA LEU A 137 -22.48 6.56 11.98
C LEU A 137 -22.86 7.66 10.97
N LEU A 138 -22.91 7.33 9.68
CA LEU A 138 -23.29 8.26 8.62
C LEU A 138 -24.77 8.69 8.68
N ARG A 139 -25.65 7.85 9.23
CA ARG A 139 -27.08 8.16 9.44
C ARG A 139 -27.36 8.91 10.73
N ALA A 140 -26.40 9.00 11.66
CA ALA A 140 -26.55 9.68 12.93
C ALA A 140 -26.09 11.15 12.84
N PRO A 141 -26.99 12.14 12.69
CA PRO A 141 -26.62 13.55 12.47
C PRO A 141 -25.79 14.13 13.63
N ASN A 142 -26.02 13.65 14.86
CA ASN A 142 -25.35 14.14 16.06
C ASN A 142 -23.82 13.93 16.03
N LEU A 143 -23.34 12.86 15.40
CA LEU A 143 -21.90 12.57 15.26
C LEU A 143 -21.23 13.38 14.15
N LEU A 144 -22.01 13.84 13.16
CA LEU A 144 -21.54 14.78 12.15
C LEU A 144 -21.27 16.15 12.79
N GLY A 145 -22.05 16.55 13.80
CA GLY A 145 -21.89 17.81 14.53
C GLY A 145 -20.51 18.00 15.16
N ASP A 146 -19.89 16.92 15.68
CA ASP A 146 -18.54 16.98 16.27
C ASP A 146 -17.43 17.10 15.19
N MET A 147 -17.69 16.57 13.99
CA MET A 147 -16.76 16.62 12.85
C MET A 147 -16.93 17.89 12.00
N LEU A 148 -18.12 18.52 12.06
CA LEU A 148 -18.47 19.74 11.34
C LEU A 148 -17.51 20.91 11.61
N PRO A 149 -17.11 21.25 12.86
CA PRO A 149 -16.15 22.33 13.10
C PRO A 149 -14.75 22.02 12.57
N GLN A 150 -14.40 20.74 12.36
CA GLN A 150 -13.15 20.36 11.70
C GLN A 150 -13.24 20.49 10.18
N ALA A 151 -14.39 20.12 9.60
CA ALA A 151 -14.66 20.28 8.17
C ALA A 151 -14.79 21.76 7.75
N ILE A 152 -15.47 22.59 8.54
CA ILE A 152 -15.66 24.04 8.28
C ILE A 152 -14.32 24.80 8.33
N LYS A 153 -13.37 24.36 9.18
CA LYS A 153 -12.02 24.95 9.24
C LYS A 153 -11.23 24.77 7.94
N LEU A 154 -11.56 23.76 7.15
CA LEU A 154 -10.88 23.43 5.91
C LEU A 154 -11.61 24.01 4.69
N ASP A 155 -12.95 23.95 4.68
CA ASP A 155 -13.79 24.62 3.68
C ASP A 155 -15.00 25.30 4.35
N PRO A 156 -15.05 26.65 4.39
CA PRO A 156 -16.17 27.41 4.96
C PRO A 156 -17.51 27.22 4.25
N THR A 157 -17.53 26.60 3.05
CA THR A 157 -18.74 26.41 2.25
C THR A 157 -19.51 25.12 2.59
N LEU A 158 -18.93 24.26 3.43
CA LEU A 158 -19.55 23.01 3.90
C LEU A 158 -20.57 23.30 5.01
N ASP A 159 -21.78 22.78 4.81
CA ASP A 159 -22.89 22.88 5.76
C ASP A 159 -23.36 21.47 6.14
N GLU A 160 -23.89 21.31 7.35
CA GLU A 160 -24.36 20.04 7.92
C GLU A 160 -25.37 19.35 7.00
N ALA A 161 -26.27 20.14 6.40
CA ALA A 161 -27.26 19.66 5.44
C ALA A 161 -26.60 19.06 4.19
N LYS A 162 -25.54 19.69 3.65
CA LYS A 162 -24.84 19.20 2.45
C LYS A 162 -24.12 17.89 2.72
N ILE A 163 -23.49 17.75 3.90
CA ILE A 163 -22.83 16.51 4.31
C ILE A 163 -23.87 15.39 4.43
N THR A 164 -24.98 15.65 5.12
CA THR A 164 -26.05 14.67 5.31
C THR A 164 -26.63 14.18 3.97
N VAL A 165 -26.86 15.09 3.02
CA VAL A 165 -27.36 14.75 1.68
C VAL A 165 -26.32 13.92 0.90
N ALA A 166 -25.04 14.31 0.92
CA ALA A 166 -23.98 13.56 0.25
C ALA A 166 -23.84 12.14 0.82
N MET A 167 -23.89 11.98 2.14
CA MET A 167 -23.79 10.67 2.79
C MET A 167 -25.01 9.79 2.49
N THR A 168 -26.21 10.36 2.46
CA THR A 168 -27.44 9.62 2.11
C THR A 168 -27.40 9.14 0.66
N ARG A 169 -26.90 9.97 -0.27
CA ARG A 169 -26.72 9.58 -1.68
C ARG A 169 -25.69 8.46 -1.81
N LEU A 170 -24.56 8.57 -1.10
CA LEU A 170 -23.53 7.53 -1.10
C LEU A 170 -24.08 6.18 -0.59
N ASP A 171 -24.84 6.20 0.51
CA ASP A 171 -25.44 4.98 1.07
C ASP A 171 -26.37 4.29 0.05
N ALA A 172 -27.15 5.06 -0.71
CA ALA A 172 -28.05 4.54 -1.74
C ALA A 172 -27.33 3.87 -2.93
N ILE A 173 -26.14 4.36 -3.30
CA ILE A 173 -25.37 3.82 -4.42
C ILE A 173 -24.31 2.79 -4.00
N TRP A 174 -24.07 2.62 -2.69
CA TRP A 174 -22.95 1.83 -2.16
C TRP A 174 -22.86 0.41 -2.73
N ASP A 175 -23.99 -0.30 -2.79
CA ASP A 175 -24.04 -1.70 -3.25
C ASP A 175 -23.88 -1.83 -4.78
N GLN A 176 -24.02 -0.72 -5.51
CA GLN A 176 -23.81 -0.65 -6.96
C GLN A 176 -22.36 -0.27 -7.31
N LEU A 177 -21.58 0.20 -6.33
CA LEU A 177 -20.19 0.57 -6.55
C LEU A 177 -19.33 -0.66 -6.81
N PHE A 178 -18.37 -0.50 -7.71
CA PHE A 178 -17.36 -1.53 -7.94
C PHE A 178 -16.56 -1.77 -6.64
N PRO A 179 -16.16 -3.02 -6.33
CA PRO A 179 -15.40 -3.34 -5.10
C PRO A 179 -14.12 -2.53 -4.91
N ALA A 180 -13.48 -2.08 -6.00
CA ALA A 180 -12.31 -1.22 -5.95
C ALA A 180 -12.67 0.18 -5.39
N GLU A 181 -13.82 0.69 -5.79
CA GLU A 181 -14.34 1.99 -5.38
C GLU A 181 -14.83 1.95 -3.93
N GLN A 182 -15.54 0.88 -3.53
CA GLN A 182 -15.86 0.64 -2.12
C GLN A 182 -14.59 0.66 -1.24
N THR A 183 -13.52 0.01 -1.70
CA THR A 183 -12.23 0.02 -0.98
C THR A 183 -11.60 1.41 -0.92
N ARG A 184 -11.71 2.19 -2.00
CA ARG A 184 -11.21 3.57 -2.04
C ARG A 184 -11.93 4.44 -1.03
N ILE A 185 -13.27 4.41 -1.03
CA ILE A 185 -14.09 5.22 -0.14
C ILE A 185 -13.90 4.80 1.32
N VAL A 186 -13.87 3.50 1.64
CA VAL A 186 -13.57 3.05 3.00
C VAL A 186 -12.21 3.56 3.48
N LYS A 187 -11.18 3.55 2.63
CA LYS A 187 -9.85 4.08 3.02
C LYS A 187 -9.81 5.59 3.19
N LEU A 188 -10.68 6.32 2.51
CA LEU A 188 -10.84 7.77 2.67
C LEU A 188 -11.56 8.11 3.97
N LEU A 189 -12.56 7.32 4.34
CA LEU A 189 -13.38 7.57 5.55
C LEU A 189 -12.75 7.00 6.82
N VAL A 190 -12.22 5.78 6.76
CA VAL A 190 -11.76 5.03 7.93
C VAL A 190 -10.25 5.18 8.08
N GLU A 191 -9.82 5.65 9.25
CA GLU A 191 -8.42 5.70 9.62
C GLU A 191 -7.96 4.33 10.11
N LYS A 192 -8.71 3.77 11.07
CA LYS A 192 -8.33 2.57 11.80
C LYS A 192 -9.56 1.81 12.28
N VAL A 193 -9.55 0.50 12.14
CA VAL A 193 -10.50 -0.42 12.77
C VAL A 193 -9.76 -1.19 13.84
N ILE A 194 -10.19 -1.09 15.09
CA ILE A 194 -9.61 -1.83 16.22
C ILE A 194 -10.58 -2.95 16.58
N VAL A 195 -10.08 -4.18 16.50
CA VAL A 195 -10.84 -5.38 16.86
C VAL A 195 -10.37 -5.88 18.22
N SER A 196 -11.33 -5.99 19.13
CA SER A 196 -11.19 -6.64 20.43
C SER A 196 -12.03 -7.93 20.45
N PRO A 197 -11.82 -8.85 21.41
CA PRO A 197 -12.58 -10.09 21.46
C PRO A 197 -14.10 -9.90 21.52
N ASN A 198 -14.56 -8.80 22.14
CA ASN A 198 -15.98 -8.52 22.36
C ASN A 198 -16.45 -7.19 21.73
N ASP A 199 -15.56 -6.43 21.07
CA ASP A 199 -15.89 -5.07 20.62
C ASP A 199 -15.18 -4.71 19.32
N LEU A 200 -15.81 -3.82 18.55
CA LEU A 200 -15.34 -3.31 17.27
C LEU A 200 -15.38 -1.79 17.27
N GLU A 201 -14.21 -1.16 17.28
CA GLU A 201 -14.07 0.28 17.26
C GLU A 201 -13.65 0.74 15.85
N VAL A 202 -14.45 1.62 15.23
CA VAL A 202 -14.15 2.22 13.93
C VAL A 202 -13.78 3.69 14.14
N ARG A 203 -12.53 4.04 13.83
CA ARG A 203 -12.03 5.42 13.87
C ARG A 203 -12.11 6.03 12.48
N LEU A 204 -12.82 7.15 12.40
CA LEU A 204 -12.98 7.93 11.18
C LEU A 204 -11.86 8.97 11.04
N ARG A 205 -11.47 9.26 9.80
CA ARG A 205 -10.54 10.35 9.49
C ARG A 205 -11.28 11.68 9.60
N ALA A 206 -10.70 12.65 10.31
CA ALA A 206 -11.22 14.01 10.41
C ALA A 206 -11.52 14.65 9.03
N ASN A 207 -10.62 14.45 8.07
CA ASN A 207 -10.75 15.04 6.72
C ASN A 207 -11.40 14.07 5.71
N GLY A 208 -11.81 12.87 6.15
CA GLY A 208 -12.32 11.83 5.26
C GLY A 208 -13.67 12.19 4.66
N ILE A 209 -14.55 12.75 5.49
CA ILE A 209 -15.90 13.14 5.11
C ILE A 209 -15.87 14.34 4.15
N GLU A 210 -15.06 15.35 4.43
CA GLU A 210 -14.87 16.52 3.56
C GLU A 210 -14.41 16.09 2.15
N ARG A 211 -13.35 15.29 2.08
CA ARG A 211 -12.78 14.84 0.80
C ARG A 211 -13.77 14.02 -0.01
N LEU A 212 -14.57 13.20 0.66
CA LEU A 212 -15.65 12.46 0.04
C LEU A 212 -16.78 13.38 -0.44
N VAL A 213 -17.16 14.39 0.34
CA VAL A 213 -18.17 15.37 -0.06
C VAL A 213 -17.71 16.18 -1.26
N LEU A 214 -16.43 16.58 -1.33
CA LEU A 214 -15.84 17.26 -2.48
C LEU A 214 -15.88 16.38 -3.74
N GLU A 215 -15.59 15.08 -3.62
CA GLU A 215 -15.67 14.14 -4.75
C GLU A 215 -17.11 13.80 -5.17
N LEU A 216 -18.07 13.88 -4.24
CA LEU A 216 -19.50 13.69 -4.49
C LEU A 216 -20.22 14.97 -4.93
N ARG A 217 -19.56 16.13 -4.91
CA ARG A 217 -20.13 17.34 -5.51
C ARG A 217 -20.31 17.03 -7.00
N PRO A 218 -21.53 17.19 -7.55
CA PRO A 218 -21.65 17.19 -8.98
C PRO A 218 -20.80 18.36 -9.49
N GLU A 219 -19.73 18.07 -10.23
CA GLU A 219 -19.24 19.04 -11.20
C GLU A 219 -20.47 19.46 -12.02
N PRO A 220 -20.77 20.76 -12.17
CA PRO A 220 -21.76 21.16 -13.15
C PRO A 220 -21.24 20.60 -14.47
N VAL A 221 -21.94 19.59 -14.98
CA VAL A 221 -21.68 19.07 -16.31
C VAL A 221 -21.89 20.27 -17.22
N GLU A 222 -20.81 20.93 -17.62
CA GLU A 222 -20.83 21.84 -18.76
C GLU A 222 -21.29 20.95 -19.92
N GLN A 223 -22.58 21.03 -20.19
CA GLN A 223 -23.16 20.60 -21.43
C GLN A 223 -22.42 21.40 -22.49
N VAL A 224 -21.40 20.79 -23.08
CA VAL A 224 -20.88 21.23 -24.38
C VAL A 224 -22.01 20.88 -25.36
N GLU A 225 -23.02 21.74 -25.35
CA GLU A 225 -24.06 21.77 -26.36
C GLU A 225 -23.34 22.18 -27.64
N GLU A 226 -23.15 21.19 -28.51
CA GLU A 226 -22.72 21.37 -29.89
C GLU A 226 -23.65 22.38 -30.55
N ALA A 227 -23.26 23.66 -30.52
CA ALA A 227 -23.70 24.64 -31.49
C ALA A 227 -23.01 24.33 -32.83
N MET A 228 -23.52 23.31 -33.51
CA MET A 228 -23.33 23.10 -34.94
C MET A 228 -24.70 22.97 -35.59
N ALA A 229 -25.31 24.12 -35.88
CA ALA A 229 -26.33 24.31 -36.91
C ALA A 229 -26.29 25.78 -37.37
#